data_AF-A0A316EQZ7-F1
#
_entry.id   AF-A0A316EQZ7-F1
#
_cell.length_a   1.000
_cell.length_b   1.000
_cell.length_c   1.000
_cell.angle_alpha   90.00
_cell.angle_beta   90.00
_cell.angle_gamma   90.00
#
_symmetry.space_group_name_H-M   'P 1'
#
loop_
_entity.id
_entity.type
_entity.pdbx_description
1 polymer ?
#
loop_
_entity_poly.entity_id
_entity_poly.type
_entity_poly.pdbx_seq_one_letter_code
_entity_poly.pdbx_strand_id
1 'polypeptide(L)'
;MSDLHGPVSGVVELPHRMVWAPAPAGRFDLDDTYDRLRLYEIVLREAVRPAELETWLNRDLLLELWPRLYLPRGVRRAWEDVHPHLAAVPVI
;
A
#
# COMPACT_ATOMS: atom_id res chain seq x y z
N MET A 1 -11.19 -6.82 -2.56
CA MET A 1 -10.61 -5.93 -1.52
C MET A 1 -11.25 -6.11 -0.14
N SER A 2 -12.28 -6.94 0.04
CA SER A 2 -12.88 -7.13 1.38
C SER A 2 -11.91 -7.75 2.38
N ASP A 3 -10.94 -8.54 1.91
CA ASP A 3 -9.95 -9.25 2.74
C ASP A 3 -8.72 -8.38 3.12
N LEU A 4 -8.70 -7.09 2.72
CA LEU A 4 -7.61 -6.17 3.02
C LEU A 4 -7.80 -5.57 4.43
N HIS A 5 -7.22 -6.22 5.42
CA HIS A 5 -7.36 -5.91 6.85
C HIS A 5 -6.05 -5.51 7.53
N GLY A 6 -5.07 -5.05 6.75
CA GLY A 6 -3.78 -4.62 7.26
C GLY A 6 -3.86 -3.51 8.31
N PRO A 7 -2.74 -3.24 9.00
CA PRO A 7 -2.65 -2.23 10.05
C PRO A 7 -2.95 -0.83 9.50
N VAL A 8 -3.54 0.03 10.34
CA VAL A 8 -3.94 1.41 9.97
C VAL A 8 -3.21 2.50 10.77
N SER A 9 -2.50 2.12 11.83
CA SER A 9 -1.81 3.02 12.77
C SER A 9 -0.64 2.31 13.45
N GLY A 10 0.22 3.09 14.10
CA GLY A 10 1.41 2.60 14.78
C GLY A 10 2.53 2.16 13.83
N VAL A 11 3.62 1.67 14.44
CA VAL A 11 4.83 1.31 13.70
C VAL A 11 4.80 -0.14 13.25
N VAL A 12 5.07 -0.35 11.96
CA VAL A 12 5.18 -1.67 11.33
C VAL A 12 6.54 -1.84 10.67
N GLU A 13 6.97 -3.08 10.49
CA GLU A 13 8.23 -3.41 9.82
C GLU A 13 7.97 -4.31 8.61
N LEU A 14 8.24 -3.78 7.42
CA LEU A 14 8.13 -4.57 6.20
C LEU A 14 9.29 -5.59 6.10
N PRO A 15 9.05 -6.78 5.53
CA PRO A 15 10.10 -7.75 5.29
C PRO A 15 11.20 -7.16 4.40
N HIS A 16 12.47 -7.47 4.68
CA HIS A 16 13.63 -6.96 3.95
C HIS A 16 13.50 -7.08 2.41
N ARG A 17 12.87 -8.16 1.92
CA ARG A 17 12.64 -8.38 0.47
C ARG A 17 11.77 -7.33 -0.22
N MET A 18 11.01 -6.53 0.53
CA MET A 18 10.16 -5.45 -0.02
C MET A 18 10.88 -4.11 -0.01
N VAL A 19 11.79 -3.88 0.94
CA VAL A 19 12.41 -2.56 1.15
C VAL A 19 13.81 -2.47 0.55
N TRP A 20 14.42 -3.63 0.23
CA TRP A 20 15.74 -3.75 -0.41
C TRP A 20 16.81 -2.83 0.23
N ALA A 21 16.71 -2.63 1.54
CA ALA A 21 17.54 -1.75 2.33
C ALA A 21 17.79 -2.37 3.73
N PRO A 22 18.98 -2.16 4.32
CA PRO A 22 19.29 -2.71 5.63
C PRO A 22 18.45 -2.04 6.73
N ALA A 23 18.23 -2.75 7.83
CA ALA A 23 17.58 -2.18 9.00
C ALA A 23 18.31 -0.89 9.45
N PRO A 24 17.59 0.16 9.88
CA PRO A 24 16.15 0.18 10.17
C PRO A 24 15.27 0.64 9.00
N ALA A 25 15.75 0.65 7.74
CA ALA A 25 15.05 1.26 6.61
C ALA A 25 13.66 0.68 6.29
N GLY A 26 13.28 -0.46 6.89
CA GLY A 26 11.97 -1.12 6.72
C GLY A 26 10.93 -0.82 7.80
N ARG A 27 11.21 0.07 8.76
CA ARG A 27 10.22 0.55 9.74
C ARG A 27 9.42 1.73 9.17
N PHE A 28 8.11 1.66 9.29
CA PHE A 28 7.18 2.70 8.84
C PHE A 28 6.23 3.04 9.98
N ASP A 29 6.10 4.32 10.29
CA ASP A 29 5.08 4.81 11.22
C ASP A 29 3.79 5.14 10.46
N LEU A 30 2.74 4.34 10.65
CA LEU A 30 1.47 4.55 9.96
C LEU A 30 0.70 5.76 10.51
N ASP A 31 1.10 6.34 11.63
CA ASP A 31 0.57 7.62 12.12
C ASP A 31 1.20 8.82 11.38
N ASP A 32 2.29 8.61 10.65
CA ASP A 32 2.87 9.58 9.72
C ASP A 32 2.34 9.38 8.29
N THR A 33 1.94 10.48 7.64
CA THR A 33 1.32 10.41 6.30
C THR A 33 2.30 10.01 5.21
N TYR A 34 3.56 10.42 5.33
CA TYR A 34 4.58 10.11 4.34
C TYR A 34 4.95 8.63 4.39
N ASP A 35 5.16 8.08 5.59
CA ASP A 35 5.46 6.67 5.79
C ASP A 35 4.29 5.77 5.36
N ARG A 36 3.05 6.17 5.64
CA ARG A 36 1.85 5.45 5.18
C ARG A 36 1.76 5.36 3.66
N LEU A 37 1.97 6.47 2.94
CA LEU A 37 2.00 6.48 1.47
C LEU A 37 3.13 5.58 0.94
N ARG A 38 4.34 5.74 1.48
CA ARG A 38 5.52 4.99 1.06
C ARG A 38 5.33 3.49 1.27
N LEU A 39 4.78 3.07 2.42
CA LEU A 39 4.51 1.66 2.70
C LEU A 39 3.53 1.08 1.67
N TYR A 40 2.43 1.77 1.38
CA TYR A 40 1.44 1.32 0.41
C TYR A 40 2.03 1.21 -1.00
N GLU A 41 2.82 2.20 -1.42
CA GLU A 41 3.51 2.16 -2.71
C GLU A 41 4.47 0.98 -2.79
N ILE A 42 5.25 0.68 -1.74
CA ILE A 42 6.16 -0.47 -1.71
C ILE A 42 5.37 -1.76 -1.81
N VAL A 43 4.35 -1.95 -0.97
CA VAL A 43 3.56 -3.19 -0.94
C VAL A 43 2.89 -3.45 -2.28
N LEU A 44 2.30 -2.44 -2.92
CA LEU A 44 1.65 -2.58 -4.22
C LEU A 44 2.61 -2.91 -5.37
N ARG A 45 3.90 -2.57 -5.23
CA ARG A 45 4.95 -2.87 -6.21
C ARG A 45 5.61 -4.22 -5.98
N GLU A 46 5.82 -4.59 -4.72
CA GLU A 46 6.73 -5.66 -4.32
C GLU A 46 6.02 -6.91 -3.73
N ALA A 47 4.72 -6.82 -3.45
CA ALA A 47 3.94 -8.00 -3.05
C ALA A 47 3.84 -9.00 -4.21
N VAL A 48 4.19 -10.26 -3.94
CA VAL A 48 4.16 -11.35 -4.92
C VAL A 48 3.09 -12.38 -4.60
N ARG A 49 2.45 -12.28 -3.43
CA ARG A 49 1.34 -13.15 -3.01
C ARG A 49 0.14 -12.32 -2.51
N PRO A 50 -1.10 -12.78 -2.75
CA PRO A 50 -2.30 -12.13 -2.22
C PRO A 50 -2.27 -11.93 -0.69
N ALA A 51 -1.80 -12.94 0.05
CA ALA A 51 -1.68 -12.87 1.51
C ALA A 51 -0.79 -11.70 2.00
N GLU A 52 0.18 -11.26 1.19
CA GLU A 52 1.04 -10.12 1.54
C GLU A 52 0.28 -8.80 1.38
N LEU A 53 -0.62 -8.71 0.40
CA LEU A 53 -1.54 -7.58 0.26
C LEU A 53 -2.52 -7.53 1.44
N GLU A 54 -3.11 -8.68 1.80
CA GLU A 54 -4.03 -8.79 2.94
C GLU A 54 -3.37 -8.43 4.28
N THR A 55 -2.09 -8.78 4.43
CA THR A 55 -1.30 -8.48 5.64
C THR A 55 -1.03 -6.99 5.80
N TRP A 56 -0.72 -6.28 4.71
CA TRP A 56 -0.17 -4.92 4.79
C TRP A 56 -1.12 -3.82 4.34
N LEU A 57 -2.14 -4.14 3.53
CA LEU A 57 -3.10 -3.17 3.05
C LEU A 57 -4.40 -3.27 3.82
N ASN A 58 -4.87 -2.13 4.29
CA ASN A 58 -6.25 -1.92 4.69
C ASN A 58 -7.07 -1.33 3.52
N ARG A 59 -8.28 -1.85 3.31
CA ARG A 59 -9.20 -1.42 2.24
C ARG A 59 -9.52 0.07 2.26
N ASP A 60 -9.98 0.59 3.40
CA ASP A 60 -10.51 1.95 3.48
C ASP A 60 -9.37 2.96 3.40
N LEU A 61 -8.23 2.61 3.99
CA LEU A 61 -7.01 3.39 3.86
C LEU A 61 -6.45 3.34 2.42
N LEU A 62 -6.54 2.20 1.72
CA LEU A 62 -6.17 2.12 0.31
C LEU A 62 -6.99 3.07 -0.54
N LEU A 63 -8.31 3.11 -0.33
CA LEU A 63 -9.22 4.04 -1.01
C LEU A 63 -8.84 5.50 -0.75
N GLU A 64 -8.57 5.85 0.50
CA GLU A 64 -8.17 7.22 0.90
C GLU A 64 -6.86 7.65 0.24
N LEU A 65 -5.86 6.76 0.24
CA LEU A 65 -4.52 7.07 -0.25
C LEU A 65 -4.42 6.95 -1.78
N TRP A 66 -5.28 6.16 -2.43
CA TRP A 66 -5.18 5.79 -3.84
C TRP A 66 -4.84 6.96 -4.79
N PRO A 67 -5.48 8.15 -4.68
CA PRO A 67 -5.20 9.26 -5.58
C PRO A 67 -3.80 9.86 -5.41
N ARG A 68 -3.19 9.66 -4.24
CA ARG A 68 -1.90 10.22 -3.84
C ARG A 68 -0.72 9.28 -4.08
N LEU A 69 -0.97 7.98 -4.29
CA LEU A 69 0.08 6.98 -4.45
C LEU A 69 0.87 7.19 -5.76
N TYR A 70 2.18 7.25 -5.65
CA TYR A 70 3.10 7.26 -6.78
C TYR A 70 3.38 5.83 -7.27
N LEU A 71 2.54 5.35 -8.19
CA LEU A 71 2.61 4.00 -8.73
C LEU A 71 3.06 3.99 -10.19
N PRO A 72 3.81 2.96 -10.63
CA PRO A 72 3.99 2.71 -12.05
C PRO A 72 2.62 2.57 -12.74
N ARG A 73 2.47 3.19 -13.92
CA ARG A 73 1.19 3.25 -14.64
C ARG A 73 0.54 1.89 -14.85
N GLY A 74 1.34 0.85 -15.10
CA GLY A 74 0.86 -0.53 -15.26
C GLY A 74 0.23 -1.10 -13.99
N VAL A 75 0.86 -0.86 -12.83
CA VAL A 75 0.34 -1.31 -11.52
C VAL A 75 -0.97 -0.60 -11.21
N ARG A 76 -1.01 0.73 -11.38
CA ARG A 76 -2.24 1.51 -11.15
C ARG A 76 -3.41 1.00 -11.99
N ARG A 77 -3.20 0.84 -13.31
CA ARG A 77 -4.24 0.33 -14.23
C ARG A 77 -4.69 -1.07 -13.87
N ALA A 78 -3.75 -1.99 -13.63
CA ALA A 78 -4.09 -3.37 -13.30
C ALA A 78 -4.98 -3.46 -12.04
N TRP A 79 -4.72 -2.61 -11.04
CA TRP A 79 -5.57 -2.52 -9.85
C TRP A 79 -6.93 -1.90 -10.14
N GLU A 80 -7.00 -0.80 -10.90
CA GLU A 80 -8.26 -0.15 -11.28
C GLU A 80 -9.16 -1.04 -12.14
N ASP A 81 -8.59 -1.83 -13.04
CA ASP A 81 -9.32 -2.77 -13.89
C ASP A 81 -10.01 -3.87 -13.07
N VAL A 82 -9.36 -4.35 -12.00
CA VAL A 82 -9.89 -5.39 -11.09
C VAL A 82 -10.78 -4.77 -10.00
N HIS A 83 -10.52 -3.51 -9.63
CA HIS A 83 -11.20 -2.80 -8.55
C HIS A 83 -11.68 -1.41 -9.02
N PRO A 84 -12.79 -1.34 -9.77
CA PRO A 84 -13.25 -0.08 -10.40
C PRO A 84 -13.53 1.08 -9.44
N HIS A 85 -13.77 0.79 -8.16
CA HIS A 85 -13.97 1.81 -7.13
C HIS A 85 -12.71 2.63 -6.85
N LEU A 86 -11.51 2.10 -7.12
CA LEU A 86 -10.26 2.85 -7.03
C LEU A 86 -10.17 3.95 -8.11
N ALA A 87 -10.65 3.67 -9.33
CA ALA A 87 -10.70 4.65 -10.41
C ALA A 87 -11.73 5.76 -10.16
N ALA A 88 -12.74 5.49 -9.33
CA ALA A 88 -13.79 6.44 -8.98
C ALA A 88 -13.37 7.43 -7.87
N VAL A 89 -12.22 7.23 -7.21
CA VAL A 89 -11.75 8.14 -6.16
C VAL A 89 -11.18 9.42 -6.80
N PRO A 90 -11.74 10.60 -6.49
CA PRO A 90 -11.24 11.85 -7.07
C PRO A 90 -9.84 12.19 -6.56
N VAL A 91 -9.00 12.70 -7.46
CA VAL A 91 -7.71 13.33 -7.10
C VAL A 91 -8.02 14.67 -6.46
N ILE A 92 -7.66 14.83 -5.18
CA ILE A 92 -7.82 16.07 -4.40
C ILE A 92 -6.60 16.96 -4.60
#